data_AF-A0A401T9E7-F1
#
_entry.id   AF-A0A401T9E7-F1
#
_cell.length_a   1.000
_cell.length_b   1.000
_cell.length_c   1.000
_cell.angle_alpha   90.00
_cell.angle_beta   90.00
_cell.angle_gamma   90.00
#
_symmetry.space_group_name_H-M   'P 1'
#
loop_
_entity.id
_entity.type
_entity.pdbx_description
1 polymer ?
#
loop_
_entity_poly.entity_id
_entity_poly.type
_entity_poly.pdbx_seq_one_letter_code
_entity_poly.pdbx_strand_id
1 'polypeptide(L)'
;MQRDRRIQWEQEQELKIKMGKQEYLKKQYERRMNPKTKEDFDLLFHALEVWKQEELSNINRTLTGPERKAALYTLLEQEAQLIASISRHKVDAAKETGPKLIQNLLNKVNVTYYIKTISYKPDLI
;
A
#
# COMPACT_ATOMS: atom_id res chain seq x y z
N MET A 1 -9.80 -41.05 -19.71
CA MET A 1 -8.45 -40.50 -20.00
C MET A 1 -8.44 -39.05 -20.47
N GLN A 2 -9.04 -38.65 -21.61
CA GLN A 2 -9.03 -37.23 -22.04
C GLN A 2 -9.98 -36.33 -21.23
N ARG A 3 -11.17 -36.84 -20.86
CA ARG A 3 -12.15 -36.13 -20.03
C ARG A 3 -11.61 -35.84 -18.63
N ASP A 4 -11.00 -36.85 -17.99
CA ASP A 4 -10.43 -36.70 -16.65
C ASP A 4 -9.29 -35.68 -16.61
N ARG A 5 -8.42 -35.67 -17.63
CA ARG A 5 -7.37 -34.64 -17.76
C ARG A 5 -7.91 -33.22 -17.91
N ARG A 6 -9.01 -33.05 -18.64
CA ARG A 6 -9.67 -31.74 -18.79
C ARG A 6 -10.29 -31.28 -17.47
N ILE A 7 -10.97 -32.18 -16.75
CA ILE A 7 -11.58 -31.87 -15.44
C ILE A 7 -10.50 -31.49 -14.41
N GLN A 8 -9.39 -32.24 -14.35
CA GLN A 8 -8.26 -31.93 -13.47
C GLN A 8 -7.66 -30.55 -13.81
N TRP A 9 -7.48 -30.24 -15.09
CA TRP A 9 -7.00 -28.93 -15.52
C TRP A 9 -7.97 -27.80 -15.14
N GLU A 10 -9.28 -27.99 -15.33
CA GLU A 10 -10.30 -26.99 -14.94
C GLU A 10 -10.30 -26.75 -13.43
N GLN A 11 -10.18 -27.81 -12.62
CA GLN A 11 -10.06 -27.71 -11.15
C GLN A 11 -8.78 -26.98 -10.73
N GLU A 12 -7.64 -27.28 -11.35
CA GLU A 12 -6.38 -26.57 -11.08
C GLU A 12 -6.45 -25.08 -11.48
N GLN A 13 -7.08 -24.75 -12.61
CA GLN A 13 -7.27 -23.36 -13.03
C GLN A 13 -8.18 -22.62 -12.05
N GLU A 14 -9.28 -23.24 -11.64
CA GLU A 14 -10.21 -22.63 -10.69
C GLU A 14 -9.54 -22.39 -9.33
N LEU A 15 -8.72 -23.33 -8.86
CA LEU A 15 -7.90 -23.16 -7.66
C LEU A 15 -6.89 -22.02 -7.82
N LYS A 16 -6.19 -21.92 -8.95
CA LYS A 16 -5.27 -20.80 -9.23
C LYS A 16 -5.99 -19.45 -9.23
N ILE A 17 -7.18 -19.37 -9.83
CA ILE A 17 -7.98 -18.15 -9.82
C ILE A 17 -8.43 -17.80 -8.38
N LYS A 18 -8.87 -18.78 -7.60
CA LYS A 18 -9.28 -18.58 -6.20
C LYS A 18 -8.11 -18.13 -5.33
N MET A 19 -6.96 -18.80 -5.42
CA MET A 19 -5.75 -18.41 -4.69
C MET A 19 -5.27 -17.02 -5.10
N GLY A 20 -5.24 -16.71 -6.39
CA GLY A 20 -4.88 -15.38 -6.89
C GLY A 20 -5.81 -14.28 -6.37
N LYS A 21 -7.12 -14.54 -6.29
CA LYS A 21 -8.09 -13.62 -5.66
C LYS A 21 -7.81 -13.42 -4.17
N GLN A 22 -7.56 -14.50 -3.42
CA GLN A 22 -7.23 -14.40 -2.00
C GLN A 22 -5.94 -13.63 -1.75
N GLU A 23 -4.91 -13.87 -2.55
CA GLU A 23 -3.63 -13.18 -2.45
C GLU A 23 -3.76 -11.70 -2.79
N TYR A 24 -4.56 -11.36 -3.81
CA TYR A 24 -4.91 -9.98 -4.12
C TYR A 24 -5.61 -9.29 -2.95
N LEU A 25 -6.64 -9.93 -2.36
CA LEU A 25 -7.36 -9.37 -1.21
C LEU A 25 -6.45 -9.17 0.00
N LYS A 26 -5.59 -10.15 0.30
CA LYS A 26 -4.59 -10.06 1.36
C LYS A 26 -3.64 -8.90 1.13
N LYS A 27 -3.13 -8.73 -0.09
CA LYS A 27 -2.26 -7.61 -0.45
C LYS A 27 -2.98 -6.26 -0.29
N GLN A 28 -4.23 -6.15 -0.71
CA GLN A 28 -5.00 -4.91 -0.51
C GLN A 28 -5.23 -4.62 0.97
N TYR A 29 -5.52 -5.64 1.77
CA TYR A 29 -5.65 -5.51 3.22
C TYR A 29 -4.34 -5.05 3.87
N GLU A 30 -3.22 -5.67 3.53
CA GLU A 30 -1.89 -5.30 4.03
C GLU A 30 -1.52 -3.86 3.66
N ARG A 31 -1.82 -3.41 2.44
CA ARG A 31 -1.56 -2.02 2.01
C ARG A 31 -2.35 -0.99 2.82
N ARG A 32 -3.55 -1.34 3.29
CA ARG A 32 -4.38 -0.47 4.14
C ARG A 32 -3.94 -0.50 5.61
N MET A 33 -3.56 -1.66 6.11
CA MET A 33 -3.16 -1.84 7.52
C MET A 33 -1.71 -1.44 7.79
N ASN A 34 -0.83 -1.53 6.80
CA ASN A 34 0.58 -1.20 6.92
C ASN A 34 1.07 -0.52 5.63
N PRO A 35 0.67 0.75 5.39
CA PRO A 35 1.10 1.51 4.22
C PRO A 35 2.62 1.74 4.27
N LYS A 36 3.31 1.34 3.21
CA LYS A 36 4.78 1.43 3.13
C LYS A 36 5.25 2.32 2.00
N THR A 37 4.52 2.36 0.90
CA THR A 37 4.87 3.17 -0.27
C THR A 37 4.05 4.45 -0.33
N LYS A 38 4.50 5.40 -1.14
CA LYS A 38 3.76 6.65 -1.38
C LYS A 38 2.34 6.36 -1.88
N GLU A 39 2.21 5.40 -2.80
CA GLU A 39 0.93 5.00 -3.40
C GLU A 39 -0.04 4.43 -2.36
N ASP A 40 0.47 3.75 -1.32
CA ASP A 40 -0.36 3.26 -0.22
C ASP A 40 -0.95 4.43 0.59
N PHE A 41 -0.15 5.46 0.87
CA PHE A 41 -0.62 6.66 1.55
C PHE A 41 -1.56 7.49 0.67
N ASP A 42 -1.30 7.59 -0.64
CA ASP A 42 -2.19 8.30 -1.58
C ASP A 42 -3.57 7.64 -1.63
N LEU A 43 -3.65 6.30 -1.56
CA LEU A 43 -4.92 5.57 -1.43
C LEU A 43 -5.65 5.89 -0.13
N LEU A 44 -4.93 6.03 1.00
CA LEU A 44 -5.53 6.40 2.29
C LEU A 44 -6.08 7.82 2.27
N PHE A 45 -5.35 8.78 1.70
CA PHE A 45 -5.83 10.15 1.54
C PHE A 45 -7.05 10.23 0.62
N HIS A 46 -7.07 9.45 -0.46
CA HIS A 46 -8.23 9.37 -1.33
C HIS A 46 -9.46 8.81 -0.59
N ALA A 47 -9.30 7.74 0.18
CA ALA A 47 -10.39 7.17 0.98
C ALA A 47 -10.91 8.16 2.04
N LEU A 48 -10.01 8.93 2.67
CA LEU A 48 -10.36 9.99 3.61
C LEU A 48 -11.19 11.10 2.94
N GLU A 49 -10.80 11.53 1.74
CA GLU A 49 -11.53 12.55 0.98
C GLU A 49 -12.95 12.08 0.62
N VAL A 50 -13.09 10.83 0.16
CA VAL A 50 -14.42 10.25 -0.14
C VAL A 50 -15.30 10.22 1.11
N TRP A 51 -14.78 9.72 2.23
CA TRP A 51 -15.52 9.70 3.49
C TRP A 51 -15.96 11.09 3.92
N LYS A 52 -15.07 12.09 3.84
CA LYS A 52 -15.41 13.48 4.17
C LYS A 52 -16.54 14.00 3.29
N GLN A 53 -16.51 13.72 1.99
CA GLN A 53 -17.56 14.16 1.07
C GLN A 53 -18.92 13.52 1.39
N GLU A 54 -18.92 12.22 1.73
CA GLU A 54 -20.12 11.50 2.16
C GLU A 54 -20.70 12.07 3.45
N GLU A 55 -19.87 12.28 4.48
CA GLU A 55 -20.28 12.84 5.77
C GLU A 55 -20.77 14.28 5.63
N LEU A 56 -20.05 15.12 4.87
CA LEU A 56 -20.44 16.51 4.61
C LEU A 56 -21.78 16.57 3.85
N SER A 57 -21.98 15.68 2.87
CA SER A 57 -23.26 15.54 2.17
C SER A 57 -24.38 15.13 3.14
N ASN A 58 -24.11 14.15 4.01
CA ASN A 58 -25.08 13.69 5.00
C ASN A 58 -25.47 14.79 5.99
N ILE A 59 -24.50 15.49 6.57
CA ILE A 59 -24.71 16.62 7.49
C ILE A 59 -25.53 17.73 6.82
N ASN A 60 -25.21 18.07 5.58
CA ASN A 60 -25.93 19.12 4.84
C ASN A 60 -27.38 18.73 4.53
N ARG A 61 -27.67 17.43 4.40
CA ARG A 61 -29.02 16.91 4.15
C ARG A 61 -29.85 16.80 5.42
N THR A 62 -29.24 16.46 6.55
CA THR A 62 -29.96 16.08 7.78
C THR A 62 -30.05 17.19 8.83
N LEU A 63 -29.05 18.08 8.89
CA LEU A 63 -28.94 19.09 9.94
C LEU A 63 -29.03 20.50 9.37
N THR A 64 -29.59 21.42 10.17
CA THR A 64 -29.65 22.85 9.82
C THR A 64 -29.28 23.73 11.01
N GLY A 65 -29.03 25.02 10.77
CA GLY A 65 -28.79 25.98 11.85
C GLY A 65 -27.56 25.66 12.73
N PRO A 66 -27.65 25.85 14.06
CA PRO A 66 -26.53 25.63 14.99
C PRO A 66 -26.02 24.19 15.05
N GLU A 67 -26.92 23.20 14.96
CA GLU A 67 -26.57 21.78 15.01
C GLU A 67 -25.67 21.38 13.84
N ARG A 68 -25.97 21.88 12.64
CA ARG A 68 -25.12 21.71 11.46
C ARG A 68 -23.72 22.28 11.69
N LYS A 69 -23.61 23.47 12.27
CA LYS A 69 -22.30 24.09 12.54
C LYS A 69 -21.47 23.26 13.52
N ALA A 70 -22.10 22.75 14.58
CA ALA A 70 -21.43 21.87 15.53
C ALA A 70 -20.96 20.57 14.87
N ALA A 71 -21.82 19.93 14.05
CA ALA A 71 -21.46 18.72 13.32
C ALA A 71 -20.31 18.94 12.32
N LEU A 72 -20.30 20.06 11.59
CA LEU A 72 -19.21 20.42 10.69
C LEU A 72 -17.90 20.67 11.43
N TYR A 73 -17.93 21.29 12.61
CA TYR A 73 -16.74 21.45 13.44
C TYR A 73 -16.17 20.11 13.90
N THR A 74 -17.03 19.20 14.36
CA THR A 74 -16.62 17.83 14.73
C THR A 74 -16.02 17.08 13.54
N LEU A 75 -16.63 17.19 12.34
CA LEU A 75 -16.10 16.56 11.13
C LEU A 75 -14.70 17.08 10.79
N LEU A 76 -14.46 18.39 10.93
CA LEU A 76 -13.15 19.00 10.70
C LEU A 76 -12.11 18.50 11.70
N GLU A 77 -12.47 18.38 12.97
CA GLU A 77 -11.57 17.85 14.01
C GLU A 77 -11.19 16.39 13.71
N GLN A 78 -12.16 15.56 13.30
CA GLN A 78 -11.90 14.19 12.90
C GLN A 78 -10.98 14.10 11.68
N GLU A 79 -11.20 14.94 10.66
CA GLU A 79 -10.31 15.02 9.50
C GLU A 79 -8.88 15.38 9.92
N ALA A 80 -8.71 16.40 10.76
CA ALA A 80 -7.39 16.83 11.24
C ALA A 80 -6.66 15.70 11.99
N GLN A 81 -7.36 14.98 12.87
CA GLN A 81 -6.81 13.84 13.61
C GLN A 81 -6.39 12.69 12.68
N LEU A 82 -7.20 12.38 11.67
CA LEU A 82 -6.89 11.34 10.68
C LEU A 82 -5.68 11.74 9.82
N ILE A 83 -5.62 12.98 9.34
CA ILE A 83 -4.47 13.51 8.59
C ILE A 83 -3.20 13.42 9.42
N ALA A 84 -3.25 13.84 10.69
CA ALA A 84 -2.10 13.77 11.59
C ALA A 84 -1.64 12.32 11.81
N SER A 85 -2.59 11.39 12.00
CA SER A 85 -2.30 9.96 12.17
C SER A 85 -1.63 9.35 10.93
N ILE A 86 -2.20 9.59 9.74
CA ILE A 86 -1.65 9.13 8.45
C ILE A 86 -0.25 9.72 8.23
N SER A 87 -0.07 11.00 8.53
CA SER A 87 1.22 11.70 8.37
C SER A 87 2.29 11.13 9.29
N ARG A 88 1.94 10.82 10.55
CA ARG A 88 2.86 10.17 11.50
C ARG A 88 3.29 8.79 10.98
N HIS A 89 2.34 7.97 10.53
CA HIS A 89 2.66 6.66 9.94
C HIS A 89 3.57 6.77 8.72
N LYS A 90 3.38 7.79 7.88
CA LYS A 90 4.25 8.05 6.73
C LYS A 90 5.69 8.35 7.14
N VAL A 91 5.88 9.15 8.19
CA VAL A 91 7.21 9.44 8.74
C VAL A 91 7.85 8.17 9.29
N ASP A 92 7.10 7.36 10.04
CA ASP A 92 7.63 6.14 10.65
C ASP A 92 7.96 5.06 9.61
N ALA A 93 7.09 4.86 8.60
CA ALA A 93 7.38 3.99 7.46
C ALA A 93 8.62 4.43 6.67
N ALA A 94 8.82 5.75 6.50
CA ALA A 94 10.02 6.28 5.86
C ALA A 94 11.29 6.00 6.68
N LYS A 95 11.23 6.14 8.02
CA LYS A 95 12.36 5.78 8.90
C LYS A 95 12.72 4.30 8.82
N GLU A 96 11.73 3.41 8.70
CA GLU A 96 11.97 1.97 8.56
C GLU A 96 12.52 1.57 7.17
N THR A 97 12.12 2.30 6.13
CA THR A 97 12.47 1.97 4.73
C THR A 97 13.82 2.54 4.32
N GLY A 98 14.22 3.69 4.89
CA GLY A 98 15.50 4.35 4.60
C GLY A 98 16.73 3.43 4.75
N PRO A 99 16.96 2.81 5.91
CA PRO A 99 18.10 1.90 6.13
C PRO A 99 18.10 0.71 5.16
N LYS A 100 16.92 0.18 4.81
CA LYS A 100 16.78 -0.93 3.84
C LYS A 100 17.16 -0.50 2.43
N LEU A 101 16.77 0.71 2.01
CA LEU A 101 17.16 1.27 0.72
C LEU A 101 18.68 1.48 0.63
N ILE A 102 19.30 1.99 1.69
CA ILE A 102 20.75 2.18 1.77
C ILE A 102 21.46 0.82 1.70
N GLN A 103 21.03 -0.17 2.48
CA GLN A 103 21.58 -1.53 2.44
C GLN A 103 21.45 -2.16 1.04
N ASN A 104 20.29 -2.04 0.40
CA ASN A 104 20.08 -2.54 -0.95
C ASN A 104 21.01 -1.85 -1.97
N LEU A 105 21.21 -0.53 -1.84
CA LEU A 105 22.15 0.21 -2.67
C LEU A 105 23.58 -0.27 -2.46
N LEU A 106 24.03 -0.41 -1.21
CA LEU A 106 25.37 -0.91 -0.87
C LEU A 106 25.59 -2.32 -1.43
N ASN A 107 24.61 -3.21 -1.30
CA ASN A 107 24.67 -4.55 -1.87
C ASN A 107 24.80 -4.50 -3.40
N LYS A 108 24.04 -3.64 -4.07
CA LYS A 108 24.11 -3.48 -5.53
C LYS A 108 25.48 -2.96 -5.99
N VAL A 109 26.04 -1.97 -5.27
CA VAL A 109 27.38 -1.42 -5.55
C VAL A 109 28.45 -2.50 -5.32
N ASN A 110 28.36 -3.25 -4.23
CA ASN A 110 29.28 -4.35 -3.93
C ASN A 110 29.23 -5.43 -5.02
N VAL A 111 28.05 -5.90 -5.41
CA VAL A 111 27.87 -6.88 -6.49
C VAL A 111 28.48 -6.35 -7.81
N THR A 112 28.24 -5.08 -8.13
CA THR A 112 28.81 -4.44 -9.32
C THR A 112 30.34 -4.41 -9.25
N TYR A 113 30.92 -4.08 -8.10
CA TYR A 113 32.36 -4.10 -7.88
C TYR A 113 32.94 -5.52 -8.03
N TYR A 114 32.34 -6.52 -7.38
CA TYR A 114 32.76 -7.93 -7.52
C TYR A 114 32.74 -8.39 -8.98
N ILE A 115 31.65 -8.14 -9.72
CA ILE A 115 31.54 -8.49 -11.14
C ILE A 115 32.63 -7.77 -11.97
N LYS A 116 32.87 -6.47 -11.71
CA LYS A 116 33.90 -5.70 -12.42
C LYS A 116 35.31 -6.22 -12.13
N THR A 117 35.61 -6.59 -10.89
CA THR A 117 36.92 -7.17 -10.52
C THR A 117 37.16 -8.56 -11.11
N ILE A 118 36.12 -9.39 -11.24
CA ILE A 118 36.23 -10.70 -11.91
C ILE A 118 36.44 -10.50 -13.42
N SER A 119 35.84 -9.47 -14.01
CA SER A 119 36.01 -9.12 -15.42
C SER A 119 37.32 -8.39 -15.74
N TYR A 120 38.01 -7.82 -14.75
CA TYR A 120 39.31 -7.12 -14.86
C TYR A 120 40.43 -7.92 -14.18
N LYS A 121 40.52 -9.24 -14.42
CA LYS A 121 41.81 -9.93 -14.31
C LYS A 121 42.47 -9.92 -15.70
N PRO A 122 43.26 -8.89 -16.07
CA PRO A 122 44.21 -9.05 -17.15
C PRO A 122 45.27 -10.05 -16.66
N ASP A 123 45.68 -10.94 -17.55
CA ASP A 123 46.63 -12.02 -17.31
C ASP A 123 47.81 -11.55 -16.44
N LEU A 124 47.83 -12.03 -15.20
CA LEU A 124 48.97 -11.84 -14.32
C LEU A 124 50.01 -12.89 -14.74
N ILE A 125 51.01 -12.39 -15.47
CA ILE A 125 52.32 -12.95 -15.86
C ILE A 125 52.68 -14.26 -15.16
#